data_AF-A0A946DGC6-F1
#
_entry.id   AF-A0A946DGC6-F1
#
_cell.length_a   1.000
_cell.length_b   1.000
_cell.length_c   1.000
_cell.angle_alpha   90.00
_cell.angle_beta   90.00
_cell.angle_gamma   90.00
#
_symmetry.space_group_name_H-M   'P 1'
#
loop_
_entity.id
_entity.type
_entity.pdbx_description
1 polymer ?
#
loop_
_entity_poly.entity_id
_entity_poly.type
_entity_poly.pdbx_seq_one_letter_code
_entity_poly.pdbx_strand_id
1 'polypeptide(L)'
;MTIRYDIISPNQKIPANTVLIKNHLVRMNQILGQKPDVMINLSTGDIIQLDPETKRFFRINTQTINQYVSLYRQNKGLMQGLISQGIKHLDPQKRAQIQQMMDKYDQKSSTPSSVSFKDTGKSDQVLGAKCHIFAIIDQGHHKSDVCLASYQQLELTPAEISSFNKLKTLIQQFKQSSSEQQDMITIMASGLENMNGVPLKMVNYYPNGKIKNMIQAGSISFRKVPNVAYQIPQDYQEKLTPLL
;
A
#
# COMPACT_ATOMS: atom_id res chain seq x y z
N MET A 1 8.99 14.51 8.37
CA MET A 1 7.55 14.54 8.74
C MET A 1 7.07 13.20 9.32
N THR A 2 6.07 13.24 10.20
CA THR A 2 5.30 12.09 10.68
C THR A 2 3.81 12.38 10.48
N ILE A 3 3.06 11.41 9.94
CA ILE A 3 1.60 11.48 9.79
C ILE A 3 0.99 10.27 10.50
N ARG A 4 0.09 10.51 11.47
CA ARG A 4 -0.73 9.45 12.06
C ARG A 4 -2.07 9.41 11.33
N TYR A 5 -2.46 8.24 10.87
CA TYR A 5 -3.77 7.96 10.31
C TYR A 5 -4.62 7.19 11.31
N ASP A 6 -5.86 7.62 11.46
CA ASP A 6 -6.85 7.03 12.33
C ASP A 6 -7.97 6.42 11.47
N ILE A 7 -8.47 5.24 11.85
CA ILE A 7 -9.75 4.73 11.36
C ILE A 7 -10.86 5.50 12.06
N ILE A 8 -11.77 6.06 11.28
CA ILE A 8 -12.91 6.84 11.76
C ILE A 8 -14.16 5.97 11.65
N SER A 9 -14.83 5.79 12.78
CA SER A 9 -16.16 5.18 12.91
C SER A 9 -17.10 6.20 13.59
N PRO A 10 -18.43 6.02 13.52
CA PRO A 10 -19.38 6.99 14.08
C PRO A 10 -19.11 7.39 15.54
N ASN A 11 -18.61 6.46 16.35
CA ASN A 11 -18.43 6.65 17.79
C ASN A 11 -16.96 6.63 18.24
N GLN A 12 -16.00 6.41 17.33
CA GLN A 12 -14.61 6.22 17.72
C GLN A 12 -13.62 6.59 16.62
N LYS A 13 -12.49 7.17 17.05
CA LYS A 13 -11.28 7.33 16.25
C LYS A 13 -10.20 6.42 16.82
N ILE A 14 -9.67 5.53 16.00
CA ILE A 14 -8.69 4.55 16.43
C ILE A 14 -7.42 4.73 15.61
N PRO A 15 -6.26 4.99 16.23
CA PRO A 15 -4.99 5.03 15.50
C PRO A 15 -4.78 3.74 14.72
N ALA A 16 -4.58 3.87 13.42
CA ALA A 16 -4.43 2.74 12.51
C ALA A 16 -2.98 2.59 12.10
N ASN A 17 -2.37 3.68 11.61
CA ASN A 17 -1.03 3.66 11.02
C ASN A 17 -0.27 4.95 11.32
N THR A 18 1.05 4.87 11.36
CA THR A 18 1.92 6.05 11.38
C THR A 18 2.92 5.98 10.24
N VAL A 19 2.95 7.02 9.40
CA VAL A 19 3.88 7.17 8.29
C VAL A 19 4.97 8.16 8.69
N LEU A 20 6.22 7.72 8.67
CA LEU A 20 7.40 8.55 8.93
C LEU A 20 8.16 8.75 7.63
N ILE A 21 8.41 10.00 7.27
CA ILE A 21 9.09 10.38 6.02
C ILE A 21 10.30 11.25 6.34
N LYS A 22 11.47 10.84 5.83
CA LYS A 22 12.72 11.57 5.95
C LYS A 22 13.58 11.33 4.71
N ASN A 23 13.77 12.35 3.88
CA ASN A 23 14.60 12.28 2.68
C ASN A 23 14.19 11.12 1.75
N HIS A 24 14.98 10.05 1.69
CA HIS A 24 14.68 8.87 0.89
C HIS A 24 14.18 7.69 1.73
N LEU A 25 13.81 7.90 2.98
CA LEU A 25 13.38 6.85 3.89
C LEU A 25 11.91 7.06 4.25
N VAL A 26 11.12 6.02 4.05
CA VAL A 26 9.72 5.94 4.46
C VAL A 26 9.58 4.76 5.41
N ARG A 27 8.89 4.97 6.53
CA ARG A 27 8.49 3.89 7.43
C ARG A 27 7.00 3.98 7.70
N MET A 28 6.30 2.86 7.63
CA MET A 28 4.90 2.70 7.94
C MET A 28 4.80 1.76 9.13
N ASN A 29 4.44 2.31 10.28
CA ASN A 29 4.16 1.53 11.48
C ASN A 29 2.68 1.22 11.51
N GLN A 30 2.34 -0.05 11.65
CA GLN A 30 0.96 -0.48 11.82
C GLN A 30 0.61 -0.56 13.30
N ILE A 31 -0.52 0.01 13.71
CA ILE A 31 -0.96 0.06 15.10
C ILE A 31 -2.07 -0.96 15.36
N LEU A 32 -3.01 -1.11 14.43
CA LEU A 32 -4.24 -1.88 14.64
C LEU A 32 -4.17 -3.30 14.07
N GLY A 33 -3.33 -4.16 14.63
CA GLY A 33 -3.28 -5.61 14.32
C GLY A 33 -2.94 -5.97 12.86
N GLN A 34 -2.79 -4.98 12.00
CA GLN A 34 -2.26 -5.13 10.66
C GLN A 34 -0.75 -5.23 10.80
N LYS A 35 -0.17 -6.26 10.19
CA LYS A 35 1.27 -6.49 10.12
C LYS A 35 1.58 -6.84 8.69
N PRO A 36 2.83 -6.68 8.24
CA PRO A 36 4.02 -6.19 8.98
C PRO A 36 4.15 -4.65 8.97
N ASP A 37 5.03 -4.14 9.84
CA ASP A 37 5.62 -2.80 9.69
C ASP A 37 6.43 -2.78 8.38
N VAL A 38 6.48 -1.65 7.68
CA VAL A 38 7.20 -1.56 6.40
C VAL A 38 8.18 -0.40 6.42
N MET A 39 9.42 -0.64 6.04
CA MET A 39 10.41 0.39 5.74
C MET A 39 10.76 0.34 4.26
N ILE A 40 10.96 1.51 3.67
CA ILE A 40 11.27 1.68 2.26
C ILE A 40 12.42 2.67 2.12
N ASN A 41 13.48 2.24 1.44
CA ASN A 41 14.53 3.13 0.97
C ASN A 41 14.26 3.50 -0.49
N LEU A 42 13.77 4.72 -0.70
CA LEU A 42 13.41 5.29 -2.00
C LEU A 42 14.61 5.54 -2.92
N SER A 43 15.84 5.54 -2.40
CA SER A 43 17.05 5.69 -3.23
C SER A 43 17.52 4.36 -3.80
N THR A 44 17.41 3.28 -3.02
CA THR A 44 17.86 1.94 -3.44
C THR A 44 16.73 1.08 -3.97
N GLY A 45 15.48 1.38 -3.62
CA GLY A 45 14.33 0.52 -3.89
C GLY A 45 14.16 -0.63 -2.89
N ASP A 46 14.89 -0.62 -1.77
CA ASP A 46 14.76 -1.66 -0.76
C ASP A 46 13.45 -1.51 0.02
N ILE A 47 12.73 -2.62 0.16
CA ILE A 47 11.54 -2.78 0.97
C ILE A 47 11.88 -3.79 2.07
N ILE A 48 11.66 -3.39 3.31
CA ILE A 48 11.89 -4.22 4.49
C ILE A 48 10.57 -4.35 5.23
N GLN A 49 10.04 -5.56 5.29
CA GLN A 49 8.94 -5.91 6.17
C GLN A 49 9.50 -6.30 7.54
N LEU A 50 8.95 -5.73 8.60
CA LEU A 50 9.33 -5.98 9.99
C LEU A 50 8.15 -6.62 10.71
N ASP A 51 8.37 -7.73 11.39
CA ASP A 51 7.43 -8.30 12.35
C ASP A 51 7.96 -8.12 13.78
N PRO A 52 7.37 -7.17 14.55
CA PRO A 52 7.79 -6.93 15.92
C PRO A 52 7.52 -8.06 16.91
N GLU A 53 6.52 -8.93 16.67
CA GLU A 53 6.23 -10.01 17.63
C GLU A 53 7.25 -11.15 17.50
N THR A 54 7.58 -11.53 16.26
CA THR A 54 8.51 -12.63 16.03
C THR A 54 9.97 -12.18 15.94
N LYS A 55 10.23 -10.86 15.99
CA LYS A 55 11.54 -10.23 15.79
C LYS A 55 12.18 -10.72 14.49
N ARG A 56 11.41 -10.69 13.41
CA ARG A 56 11.86 -11.12 12.09
C ARG A 56 11.71 -10.00 11.10
N PHE A 57 12.57 -10.01 10.08
CA PHE A 57 12.40 -9.13 8.94
C PHE A 57 12.59 -9.86 7.63
N PHE A 58 11.93 -9.38 6.60
CA PHE A 58 12.12 -9.78 5.22
C PHE A 58 12.56 -8.56 4.43
N ARG A 59 13.66 -8.67 3.69
CA ARG A 59 14.16 -7.60 2.81
C ARG A 59 14.05 -8.05 1.36
N ILE A 60 13.57 -7.15 0.52
CA ILE A 60 13.56 -7.35 -0.93
C ILE A 60 13.77 -6.03 -1.65
N ASN A 61 14.48 -6.06 -2.77
CA ASN A 61 14.66 -4.89 -3.62
C ASN A 61 13.62 -4.88 -4.75
N THR A 62 13.21 -3.70 -5.21
CA THR A 62 12.27 -3.56 -6.34
C THR A 62 12.73 -4.26 -7.62
N GLN A 63 14.04 -4.25 -7.91
CA GLN A 63 14.60 -4.95 -9.06
C GLN A 63 14.37 -6.46 -8.95
N THR A 64 14.60 -7.02 -7.77
CA THR A 64 14.35 -8.43 -7.47
C THR A 64 12.87 -8.77 -7.58
N ILE A 65 11.96 -7.91 -7.07
CA ILE A 65 10.51 -8.12 -7.24
C ILE A 65 10.15 -8.14 -8.73
N ASN A 66 10.62 -7.17 -9.51
CA ASN A 66 10.33 -7.08 -10.93
C ASN A 66 10.85 -8.30 -11.70
N GLN A 67 12.03 -8.81 -11.34
CA GLN A 67 12.55 -10.06 -11.88
C GLN A 67 11.63 -11.24 -11.53
N TYR A 68 11.25 -11.42 -10.26
CA TYR A 68 10.31 -12.48 -9.86
C TYR A 68 8.98 -12.40 -10.60
N VAL A 69 8.40 -11.21 -10.71
CA VAL A 69 7.15 -10.99 -11.43
C VAL A 69 7.30 -11.31 -12.91
N SER A 70 8.40 -10.89 -13.54
CA SER A 70 8.66 -11.20 -14.95
C SER A 70 8.84 -12.70 -15.19
N LEU A 71 9.58 -13.38 -14.32
CA LEU A 71 9.78 -14.83 -14.37
C LEU A 71 8.46 -15.56 -14.18
N TYR A 72 7.63 -15.14 -13.22
CA TYR A 72 6.30 -15.70 -13.01
C TYR A 72 5.40 -15.52 -14.25
N ARG A 73 5.41 -14.34 -14.87
CA ARG A 73 4.61 -14.06 -16.08
C ARG A 73 5.09 -14.88 -17.27
N GLN A 74 6.39 -14.95 -17.50
CA GLN A 74 6.99 -15.69 -18.62
C GLN A 74 6.81 -17.21 -18.45
N ASN A 75 6.85 -17.70 -17.21
CA ASN A 75 6.75 -19.12 -16.89
C ASN A 75 5.39 -19.50 -16.30
N LYS A 76 4.33 -18.72 -16.56
CA LYS A 76 3.01 -18.93 -15.98
C LYS A 76 2.50 -20.36 -16.23
N GLY A 77 2.65 -20.85 -17.47
CA GLY A 77 2.25 -22.21 -17.85
C GLY A 77 3.07 -23.31 -17.16
N LEU A 78 4.38 -23.10 -17.00
CA LEU A 78 5.24 -24.04 -16.29
C LEU A 78 4.91 -24.08 -14.79
N MET A 79 4.75 -22.91 -14.16
CA MET A 79 4.38 -22.80 -12.74
C MET A 79 2.99 -23.39 -12.47
N GLN A 80 2.00 -23.13 -13.32
CA GLN A 80 0.69 -23.79 -13.24
C GLN A 80 0.83 -25.31 -13.39
N GLY A 81 1.69 -25.78 -14.29
CA GLY A 81 2.01 -27.20 -14.45
C GLY A 81 2.59 -27.81 -13.16
N LEU A 82 3.56 -27.16 -12.53
CA LEU A 82 4.17 -27.61 -11.28
C LEU A 82 3.18 -27.59 -10.11
N ILE A 83 2.37 -26.53 -9.98
CA ILE A 83 1.35 -26.44 -8.92
C ILE A 83 0.28 -27.52 -9.13
N SER A 84 -0.23 -27.68 -10.36
CA SER A 84 -1.24 -28.69 -10.69
C SER A 84 -0.73 -30.11 -10.45
N GLN A 85 0.58 -30.37 -10.59
CA GLN A 85 1.19 -31.65 -10.21
C GLN A 85 1.35 -31.78 -8.69
N GLY A 86 1.79 -30.72 -7.99
CA GLY A 86 1.96 -30.74 -6.53
C GLY A 86 0.66 -30.96 -5.75
N ILE A 87 -0.47 -30.46 -6.25
CA ILE A 87 -1.77 -30.65 -5.60
C ILE A 87 -2.38 -32.05 -5.82
N LYS A 88 -1.81 -32.88 -6.71
CA LYS A 88 -2.27 -34.27 -6.96
C LYS A 88 -2.06 -35.21 -5.78
N HIS A 89 -1.21 -34.84 -4.83
CA HIS A 89 -0.96 -35.63 -3.62
C HIS A 89 -1.77 -35.13 -2.41
N LEU A 90 -2.53 -34.04 -2.56
CA LEU A 90 -3.40 -33.52 -1.50
C LEU A 90 -4.73 -34.26 -1.48
N ASP A 91 -5.33 -34.33 -0.29
CA ASP A 91 -6.69 -34.83 -0.07
C ASP A 91 -7.68 -34.13 -1.03
N PRO A 92 -8.71 -34.83 -1.54
CA PRO A 92 -9.64 -34.28 -2.54
C PRO A 92 -10.25 -32.93 -2.14
N GLN A 93 -10.58 -32.75 -0.86
CA GLN A 93 -11.16 -31.51 -0.34
C GLN A 93 -10.17 -30.33 -0.38
N LYS A 94 -8.90 -30.55 -0.01
CA LYS A 94 -7.84 -29.53 -0.08
C LYS A 94 -7.49 -29.19 -1.52
N ARG A 95 -7.47 -30.20 -2.39
CA ARG A 95 -7.25 -30.02 -3.83
C ARG A 95 -8.34 -29.15 -4.44
N ALA A 96 -9.61 -29.43 -4.13
CA ALA A 96 -10.74 -28.62 -4.61
C ALA A 96 -10.65 -27.17 -4.12
N GLN A 97 -10.30 -26.93 -2.85
CA GLN A 97 -10.11 -25.58 -2.32
C GLN A 97 -8.97 -24.82 -3.03
N ILE A 98 -7.83 -25.48 -3.25
CA ILE A 98 -6.69 -24.86 -3.94
C ILE A 98 -7.02 -24.62 -5.42
N GLN A 99 -7.66 -25.58 -6.10
CA GLN A 99 -8.09 -25.40 -7.48
C GLN A 99 -9.06 -24.22 -7.60
N GLN A 100 -10.02 -24.10 -6.68
CA GLN A 100 -10.97 -22.99 -6.68
C GLN A 100 -10.30 -21.64 -6.38
N MET A 101 -9.23 -21.61 -5.57
CA MET A 101 -8.41 -20.41 -5.38
C MET A 101 -7.59 -20.07 -6.63
N MET A 102 -7.01 -21.07 -7.30
CA MET A 102 -6.25 -20.89 -8.53
C MET A 102 -7.14 -20.43 -9.68
N ASP A 103 -8.32 -21.01 -9.85
CA ASP A 103 -9.29 -20.61 -10.88
C ASP A 103 -9.74 -19.16 -10.66
N LYS A 104 -9.94 -18.73 -9.40
CA LYS A 104 -10.19 -17.32 -9.06
C LYS A 104 -9.00 -16.40 -9.37
N TYR A 105 -7.78 -16.91 -9.24
CA TYR A 105 -6.56 -16.17 -9.56
C TYR A 105 -6.35 -16.05 -11.07
N ASP A 106 -6.68 -17.10 -11.83
CA ASP A 106 -6.54 -17.15 -13.28
C ASP A 106 -7.66 -16.45 -14.03
N GLN A 107 -8.90 -16.47 -13.52
CA GLN A 107 -10.01 -15.67 -14.07
C GLN A 107 -9.82 -14.16 -13.88
N LYS A 108 -8.93 -13.74 -12.97
CA LYS A 108 -8.45 -12.34 -12.90
C LYS A 108 -7.37 -12.07 -13.96
N SER A 109 -7.61 -12.53 -15.19
CA SER A 109 -6.71 -12.32 -16.32
C SER A 109 -6.86 -10.89 -16.87
N SER A 110 -5.80 -10.10 -16.67
CA SER A 110 -5.13 -9.26 -17.70
C SER A 110 -5.97 -8.27 -18.54
N THR A 111 -7.19 -7.91 -18.15
CA THR A 111 -7.67 -6.58 -18.55
C THR A 111 -6.97 -5.58 -17.64
N PRO A 112 -6.24 -4.59 -18.17
CA PRO A 112 -5.71 -3.51 -17.36
C PRO A 112 -6.88 -2.93 -16.57
N SER A 113 -6.87 -3.08 -15.24
CA SER A 113 -7.87 -2.42 -14.41
C SER A 113 -7.67 -0.92 -14.64
N SER A 114 -8.62 -0.30 -15.32
CA SER A 114 -8.59 1.13 -15.60
C SER A 114 -9.01 1.88 -14.34
N VAL A 115 -8.12 1.88 -13.36
CA VAL A 115 -8.32 2.72 -12.19
C VAL A 115 -8.13 4.16 -12.64
N SER A 116 -9.20 4.94 -12.56
CA SER A 116 -9.21 6.35 -12.92
C SER A 116 -9.36 7.21 -11.67
N PHE A 117 -8.76 8.40 -11.74
CA PHE A 117 -8.79 9.40 -10.69
C PHE A 117 -9.52 10.62 -11.23
N LYS A 118 -10.68 10.93 -10.65
CA LYS A 118 -11.56 12.00 -11.15
C LYS A 118 -11.72 13.08 -10.09
N ASP A 119 -11.43 14.33 -10.45
CA ASP A 119 -11.77 15.47 -9.60
C ASP A 119 -13.29 15.55 -9.43
N THR A 120 -13.75 15.66 -8.18
CA THR A 120 -15.18 15.76 -7.87
C THR A 120 -15.68 17.21 -7.83
N GLY A 121 -14.77 18.20 -7.88
CA GLY A 121 -15.05 19.61 -7.66
C GLY A 121 -15.36 19.95 -6.19
N LYS A 122 -15.35 18.96 -5.29
CA LYS A 122 -15.63 19.13 -3.86
C LYS A 122 -14.34 19.36 -3.08
N SER A 123 -14.48 19.98 -1.91
CA SER A 123 -13.41 20.13 -0.93
C SER A 123 -13.87 19.70 0.46
N ASP A 124 -12.92 19.34 1.32
CA ASP A 124 -13.12 19.07 2.74
C ASP A 124 -12.03 19.80 3.55
N GLN A 125 -12.07 19.69 4.88
CA GLN A 125 -11.04 20.21 5.76
C GLN A 125 -10.63 19.16 6.80
N VAL A 126 -9.32 18.88 6.89
CA VAL A 126 -8.76 17.90 7.82
C VAL A 126 -7.59 18.55 8.55
N LEU A 127 -7.61 18.53 9.89
CA LEU A 127 -6.60 19.17 10.74
C LEU A 127 -6.36 20.65 10.38
N GLY A 128 -7.43 21.38 10.04
CA GLY A 128 -7.35 22.77 9.61
C GLY A 128 -6.92 22.97 8.16
N ALA A 129 -6.36 21.95 7.49
CA ALA A 129 -6.00 22.01 6.09
C ALA A 129 -7.20 21.67 5.18
N LYS A 130 -7.64 22.63 4.38
CA LYS A 130 -8.45 22.40 3.17
C LYS A 130 -7.80 21.34 2.28
N CYS A 131 -8.60 20.46 1.70
CA CYS A 131 -8.17 19.44 0.76
C CYS A 131 -9.22 19.24 -0.35
N HIS A 132 -8.77 18.90 -1.55
CA HIS A 132 -9.64 18.64 -2.70
C HIS A 132 -9.99 17.16 -2.76
N ILE A 133 -11.26 16.84 -3.02
CA ILE A 133 -11.76 15.47 -3.04
C ILE A 133 -11.71 14.93 -4.46
N PHE A 134 -11.06 13.77 -4.60
CA PHE A 134 -10.98 13.03 -5.85
C PHE A 134 -11.60 11.64 -5.67
N ALA A 135 -12.38 11.22 -6.66
CA ALA A 135 -12.95 9.89 -6.73
C ALA A 135 -11.95 8.92 -7.39
N ILE A 136 -11.74 7.79 -6.73
CA ILE A 136 -11.08 6.61 -7.29
C ILE A 136 -12.16 5.71 -7.86
N ILE A 137 -12.14 5.53 -9.17
CA ILE A 137 -13.08 4.70 -9.91
C ILE A 137 -12.31 3.53 -10.50
N ASP A 138 -12.71 2.30 -10.20
CA ASP A 138 -12.09 1.07 -10.68
C ASP A 138 -13.14 0.23 -11.39
N GLN A 139 -12.88 -0.14 -12.65
CA GLN A 139 -13.82 -0.87 -13.51
C GLN A 139 -15.21 -0.19 -13.57
N GLY A 140 -15.23 1.15 -13.59
CA GLY A 140 -16.47 1.94 -13.60
C GLY A 140 -17.18 2.05 -12.24
N HIS A 141 -16.71 1.35 -11.20
CA HIS A 141 -17.25 1.43 -9.85
C HIS A 141 -16.53 2.47 -9.00
N HIS A 142 -17.28 3.32 -8.31
CA HIS A 142 -16.74 4.24 -7.32
C HIS A 142 -16.24 3.46 -6.10
N LYS A 143 -14.91 3.34 -5.96
CA LYS A 143 -14.27 2.58 -4.87
C LYS A 143 -14.03 3.44 -3.65
N SER A 144 -13.50 4.64 -3.87
CA SER A 144 -13.07 5.50 -2.77
C SER A 144 -13.13 6.97 -3.16
N ASP A 145 -13.20 7.83 -2.15
CA ASP A 145 -12.87 9.25 -2.25
C ASP A 145 -11.59 9.52 -1.47
N VAL A 146 -10.71 10.34 -2.02
CA VAL A 146 -9.49 10.79 -1.33
C VAL A 146 -9.45 12.30 -1.28
N CYS A 147 -9.26 12.86 -0.08
CA CYS A 147 -9.04 14.27 0.14
C CYS A 147 -7.54 14.59 0.18
N LEU A 148 -7.10 15.42 -0.76
CA LEU A 148 -5.69 15.80 -0.93
C LEU A 148 -5.44 17.25 -0.56
N ALA A 149 -4.54 17.47 0.39
CA ALA A 149 -4.02 18.81 0.67
C ALA A 149 -2.77 19.08 -0.18
N SER A 150 -2.65 20.31 -0.68
CA SER A 150 -1.46 20.71 -1.44
C SER A 150 -0.22 20.75 -0.54
N TYR A 151 0.96 20.52 -1.13
CA TYR A 151 2.22 20.60 -0.39
C TYR A 151 2.48 22.00 0.18
N GLN A 152 2.11 23.05 -0.57
CA GLN A 152 2.29 24.44 -0.14
C GLN A 152 1.49 24.75 1.12
N GLN A 153 0.25 24.27 1.19
CA GLN A 153 -0.61 24.51 2.34
C GLN A 153 -0.16 23.76 3.60
N LEU A 154 0.51 22.62 3.43
CA LEU A 154 1.14 21.90 4.53
C LEU A 154 2.56 22.40 4.83
N GLU A 155 3.01 23.46 4.15
CA GLU A 155 4.34 24.05 4.31
C GLU A 155 5.47 23.03 4.16
N LEU A 156 5.29 22.04 3.26
CA LEU A 156 6.30 21.01 3.06
C LEU A 156 7.57 21.60 2.45
N THR A 157 8.72 21.18 2.97
CA THR A 157 10.01 21.56 2.40
C THR A 157 10.24 20.89 1.03
N PRO A 158 11.10 21.45 0.17
CA PRO A 158 11.46 20.81 -1.10
C PRO A 158 12.00 19.38 -0.94
N ALA A 159 12.71 19.11 0.15
CA ALA A 159 13.22 17.77 0.47
C ALA A 159 12.07 16.78 0.75
N GLU A 160 11.03 17.20 1.48
CA GLU A 160 9.86 16.36 1.77
C GLU A 160 8.99 16.14 0.53
N ILE A 161 8.82 17.17 -0.30
CA ILE A 161 8.12 17.05 -1.60
C ILE A 161 8.87 16.05 -2.49
N SER A 162 10.20 16.10 -2.52
CA SER A 162 11.02 15.12 -3.24
C SER A 162 10.81 13.70 -2.72
N SER A 163 10.68 13.50 -1.40
CA SER A 163 10.35 12.20 -0.80
C SER A 163 9.03 11.64 -1.32
N PHE A 164 7.97 12.47 -1.35
CA PHE A 164 6.66 12.05 -1.86
C PHE A 164 6.72 11.70 -3.34
N ASN A 165 7.41 12.51 -4.15
CA ASN A 165 7.56 12.25 -5.57
C ASN A 165 8.32 10.93 -5.83
N LYS A 166 9.38 10.63 -5.06
CA LYS A 166 10.08 9.35 -5.16
C LYS A 166 9.24 8.17 -4.70
N LEU A 167 8.47 8.33 -3.62
CA LEU A 167 7.53 7.31 -3.16
C LEU A 167 6.47 7.02 -4.24
N LYS A 168 5.95 8.06 -4.88
CA LYS A 168 5.04 7.96 -6.02
C LYS A 168 5.65 7.20 -7.19
N THR A 169 6.88 7.53 -7.60
CA THR A 169 7.58 6.80 -8.67
C THR A 169 7.79 5.33 -8.32
N LEU A 170 8.18 5.04 -7.08
CA LEU A 170 8.34 3.67 -6.61
C LEU A 170 7.03 2.89 -6.71
N ILE A 171 5.94 3.51 -6.26
CA ILE A 171 4.59 2.92 -6.28
C ILE A 171 4.09 2.69 -7.72
N GLN A 172 4.39 3.60 -8.65
CA GLN A 172 4.11 3.43 -10.09
C GLN A 172 4.78 2.18 -10.68
N GLN A 173 6.02 1.89 -10.26
CA GLN A 173 6.73 0.68 -10.70
C GLN A 173 6.00 -0.59 -10.26
N PHE A 174 5.36 -0.58 -9.09
CA PHE A 174 4.62 -1.74 -8.58
C PHE A 174 3.28 -1.98 -9.25
N LYS A 175 2.55 -0.92 -9.67
CA LYS A 175 1.27 -1.09 -10.39
C LYS A 175 1.39 -1.95 -11.65
N GLN A 176 2.51 -1.83 -12.36
CA GLN A 176 2.75 -2.61 -13.57
C GLN A 176 3.00 -4.10 -13.28
N SER A 177 3.18 -4.47 -12.01
CA SER A 177 3.70 -5.76 -11.58
C SER A 177 2.68 -6.64 -10.81
N SER A 178 1.75 -6.06 -10.02
CA SER A 178 0.88 -6.83 -9.12
C SER A 178 -0.54 -7.07 -9.62
N SER A 179 -1.02 -8.31 -9.52
CA SER A 179 -2.44 -8.66 -9.51
C SER A 179 -3.12 -8.16 -8.21
N GLU A 180 -4.44 -8.04 -8.24
CA GLU A 180 -5.35 -7.30 -7.33
C GLU A 180 -5.32 -7.62 -5.80
N GLN A 181 -4.30 -8.27 -5.25
CA GLN A 181 -4.30 -8.78 -3.86
C GLN A 181 -3.53 -7.96 -2.82
N GLN A 182 -3.15 -6.71 -3.09
CA GLN A 182 -2.50 -5.86 -2.07
C GLN A 182 -3.30 -4.58 -1.77
N ASP A 183 -4.35 -4.74 -0.98
CA ASP A 183 -5.33 -3.68 -0.66
C ASP A 183 -4.77 -2.42 0.02
N MET A 184 -3.53 -2.38 0.53
CA MET A 184 -2.97 -1.13 1.09
C MET A 184 -2.05 -0.41 0.10
N ILE A 185 -1.13 -1.14 -0.53
CA ILE A 185 -0.20 -0.58 -1.53
C ILE A 185 -0.97 -0.25 -2.80
N THR A 186 -1.91 -1.08 -3.24
CA THR A 186 -2.71 -0.83 -4.44
C THR A 186 -3.65 0.34 -4.26
N ILE A 187 -4.27 0.55 -3.09
CA ILE A 187 -5.14 1.71 -2.82
C ILE A 187 -4.32 3.00 -2.72
N MET A 188 -3.15 2.96 -2.09
CA MET A 188 -2.20 4.07 -2.15
C MET A 188 -1.76 4.30 -3.61
N ALA A 189 -1.43 3.23 -4.35
CA ALA A 189 -0.95 3.32 -5.72
C ALA A 189 -1.97 3.88 -6.70
N SER A 190 -3.20 3.39 -6.64
CA SER A 190 -4.23 3.66 -7.65
C SER A 190 -4.52 5.15 -7.83
N GLY A 191 -4.41 5.96 -6.76
CA GLY A 191 -4.54 7.41 -6.83
C GLY A 191 -3.23 8.20 -6.88
N LEU A 192 -2.15 7.73 -6.23
CA LEU A 192 -0.93 8.52 -6.01
C LEU A 192 -0.22 9.01 -7.29
N GLU A 193 -0.40 8.31 -8.40
CA GLU A 193 0.28 8.61 -9.68
C GLU A 193 -0.06 9.99 -10.26
N ASN A 194 -1.20 10.56 -9.90
CA ASN A 194 -1.62 11.89 -10.32
C ASN A 194 -1.74 12.88 -9.15
N MET A 195 -1.33 12.46 -7.95
CA MET A 195 -1.40 13.33 -6.77
C MET A 195 -0.24 14.31 -6.75
N ASN A 196 -0.57 15.58 -6.54
CA ASN A 196 0.33 16.65 -6.14
C ASN A 196 -0.08 17.13 -4.75
N GLY A 197 0.03 16.26 -3.75
CA GLY A 197 -0.45 16.54 -2.41
C GLY A 197 -0.31 15.38 -1.43
N VAL A 198 -0.66 15.64 -0.19
CA VAL A 198 -0.69 14.64 0.89
C VAL A 198 -2.13 14.18 1.11
N PRO A 199 -2.41 12.86 1.07
CA PRO A 199 -3.74 12.35 1.37
C PRO A 199 -4.04 12.55 2.86
N LEU A 200 -5.07 13.34 3.15
CA LEU A 200 -5.51 13.63 4.52
C LEU A 200 -6.72 12.81 4.93
N LYS A 201 -7.53 12.35 3.99
CA LYS A 201 -8.72 11.54 4.26
C LYS A 201 -8.99 10.61 3.10
N MET A 202 -9.44 9.41 3.39
CA MET A 202 -9.89 8.42 2.44
C MET A 202 -11.19 7.81 2.94
N VAL A 203 -12.19 7.77 2.08
CA VAL A 203 -13.47 7.11 2.34
C VAL A 203 -13.57 5.96 1.36
N ASN A 204 -13.62 4.73 1.85
CA ASN A 204 -13.79 3.55 1.02
C ASN A 204 -15.25 3.14 1.01
N TYR A 205 -15.73 2.71 -0.15
CA TYR A 205 -17.12 2.32 -0.38
C TYR A 205 -17.23 0.82 -0.69
N TYR A 206 -18.34 0.21 -0.28
CA TYR A 206 -18.78 -1.07 -0.81
C TYR A 206 -19.32 -0.89 -2.25
N PRO A 207 -19.45 -1.97 -3.05
CA PRO A 207 -20.05 -1.89 -4.37
C PRO A 207 -21.48 -1.32 -4.41
N ASN A 208 -22.20 -1.36 -3.28
CA ASN A 208 -23.53 -0.76 -3.13
C ASN A 208 -23.52 0.74 -2.78
N GLY A 209 -22.35 1.39 -2.78
CA GLY A 209 -22.16 2.80 -2.47
C GLY A 209 -22.17 3.16 -0.97
N LYS A 210 -22.39 2.19 -0.07
CA LYS A 210 -22.29 2.46 1.38
C LYS A 210 -20.82 2.62 1.79
N ILE A 211 -20.57 3.50 2.75
CA ILE A 211 -19.23 3.67 3.34
C ILE A 211 -18.83 2.35 4.02
N LYS A 212 -17.72 1.76 3.56
CA LYS A 212 -17.07 0.59 4.14
C LYS A 212 -16.23 0.99 5.35
N ASN A 213 -15.34 1.96 5.16
CA ASN A 213 -14.55 2.54 6.24
C ASN A 213 -14.04 3.93 5.83
N MET A 214 -13.52 4.66 6.81
CA MET A 214 -12.86 5.94 6.61
C MET A 214 -11.53 5.95 7.34
N ILE A 215 -10.49 6.41 6.63
CA ILE A 215 -9.14 6.61 7.18
C ILE A 215 -8.85 8.10 7.08
N GLN A 216 -8.41 8.73 8.15
CA GLN A 216 -8.14 10.17 8.17
C GLN A 216 -6.86 10.48 8.94
N ALA A 217 -6.10 11.49 8.49
CA ALA A 217 -4.99 12.04 9.25
C ALA A 217 -5.51 12.55 10.60
N GLY A 218 -5.03 11.93 11.68
CA GLY A 218 -5.30 12.31 13.06
C GLY A 218 -4.27 13.30 13.60
N SER A 219 -3.04 13.28 13.07
CA SER A 219 -2.02 14.29 13.36
C SER A 219 -0.96 14.35 12.27
N ILE A 220 -0.35 15.52 12.10
CA ILE A 220 0.82 15.76 11.25
C ILE A 220 1.86 16.46 12.10
N SER A 221 3.10 15.98 12.08
CA SER A 221 4.24 16.56 12.79
C SER A 221 5.42 16.75 11.85
N PHE A 222 5.95 17.97 11.82
CA PHE A 222 7.14 18.32 11.03
C PHE A 222 8.44 18.18 11.83
N ARG A 223 8.36 17.64 13.06
CA ARG A 223 9.57 17.36 13.85
C ARG A 223 10.47 16.37 13.10
N LYS A 224 11.77 16.59 13.21
CA LYS A 224 12.78 15.70 12.62
C LYS A 224 12.65 14.31 13.23
N VAL A 225 12.48 13.30 12.38
CA VAL A 225 12.48 11.89 12.80
C VAL A 225 13.94 11.44 12.98
N PRO A 226 14.31 10.81 14.11
CA PRO A 226 15.68 10.36 14.34
C PRO A 226 16.05 9.21 13.41
N ASN A 227 17.34 9.07 13.06
CA ASN A 227 17.81 8.03 12.15
C ASN A 227 17.51 6.61 12.64
N VAL A 228 17.53 6.40 13.96
CA VAL A 228 17.24 5.10 14.58
C VAL A 228 15.85 4.56 14.22
N ALA A 229 14.87 5.44 13.92
CA ALA A 229 13.54 5.01 13.49
C ALA A 229 13.54 4.26 12.15
N TYR A 230 14.60 4.40 11.35
CA TYR A 230 14.74 3.77 10.03
C TYR A 230 15.78 2.63 10.02
N GLN A 231 16.21 2.19 11.20
CA GLN A 231 17.11 1.05 11.34
C GLN A 231 16.32 -0.20 11.70
N ILE A 232 16.79 -1.35 11.19
CA ILE A 232 16.33 -2.65 11.67
C ILE A 232 16.89 -2.83 13.09
N PRO A 233 16.07 -3.17 14.10
CA PRO A 233 16.59 -3.44 15.43
C PRO A 233 17.57 -4.62 15.42
N GLN A 234 18.63 -4.53 16.24
CA GLN A 234 19.74 -5.49 16.20
C GLN A 234 19.34 -6.93 16.56
N ASP A 235 18.24 -7.10 17.30
CA ASP A 235 17.72 -8.39 17.73
C ASP A 235 16.79 -9.06 16.69
N TYR A 236 16.61 -8.45 15.52
CA TYR A 236 15.77 -9.03 14.46
C TYR A 236 16.56 -9.99 13.58
N GLN A 237 15.91 -11.09 13.19
CA GLN A 237 16.49 -12.10 12.29
C GLN A 237 15.92 -11.98 10.88
N GLU A 238 16.80 -12.03 9.88
CA GLU A 238 16.38 -12.02 8.48
C GLU A 238 15.70 -13.34 8.08
N LYS A 239 14.67 -13.23 7.25
CA LYS A 239 14.00 -14.35 6.58
C LYS A 239 14.13 -14.21 5.08
N LEU A 240 14.17 -15.35 4.40
CA LEU A 240 14.27 -15.43 2.94
C LEU A 240 12.91 -15.28 2.24
N THR A 241 11.82 -15.32 2.98
CA THR A 241 10.45 -15.27 2.46
C THR A 241 9.68 -14.11 3.08
N PRO A 242 8.68 -13.55 2.36
CA PRO A 242 7.77 -12.55 2.91
C PRO A 242 7.10 -13.03 4.20
N LEU A 243 6.76 -12.07 5.06
CA LEU A 243 5.98 -12.31 6.27
C LEU A 243 4.50 -12.41 5.85
N LEU A 244 3.93 -13.61 5.95
CA LEU A 244 2.52 -13.92 5.65
C LEU A 244 1.68 -13.93 6.92
#